data_AF-A0A8J7Q3G3-F1
#
_entry.id   AF-A0A8J7Q3G3-F1
#
_cell.length_a   1.000
_cell.length_b   1.000
_cell.length_c   1.000
_cell.angle_alpha   90.00
_cell.angle_beta   90.00
_cell.angle_gamma   90.00
#
_symmetry.space_group_name_H-M   'P 1'
#
loop_
_entity.id
_entity.type
_entity.pdbx_description
1 polymer ?
#
loop_
_entity_poly.entity_id
_entity_poly.type
_entity_poly.pdbx_seq_one_letter_code
_entity_poly.pdbx_strand_id
1 'polypeptide(L)'
;MSTAQICLLGAIAGFTIYLGLPLGRLRTPMPRLKALLNALATGILLFLLWDVLTHAWEPIDEGLAHDGIGLAVLNGLVLAVAIGVGLLGLVGVDRHVAARHARDIGPGTTTAGGIAAPTRHSDTARLALMIATGIGLHNFAEGLAIGNSAATGQLGLAVLLVIGFGLHNATEGFGIVAPLTGSRPSWRFLALLGLIGGGPTFLGTVAGRSFVNDTVS
;
A
#
# COMPACT_ATOMS: atom_id res chain seq x y z
N MET A 1 12.89 12.31 -16.62
CA MET A 1 13.54 11.19 -15.91
C MET A 1 13.43 9.93 -16.77
N SER A 2 14.43 9.05 -16.76
CA SER A 2 14.35 7.80 -17.51
C SER A 2 13.43 6.78 -16.83
N THR A 3 12.88 5.83 -17.59
CA THR A 3 12.05 4.73 -17.05
C THR A 3 12.77 3.98 -15.93
N ALA A 4 14.05 3.68 -16.12
CA ALA A 4 14.87 3.01 -15.11
C ALA A 4 14.96 3.81 -13.80
N GLN A 5 15.07 5.15 -13.88
CA GLN A 5 15.08 6.02 -12.69
C GLN A 5 13.74 5.99 -11.95
N ILE A 6 12.63 6.07 -12.67
CA ILE A 6 11.29 6.06 -12.08
C ILE A 6 11.04 4.73 -11.37
N CYS A 7 11.31 3.61 -12.03
CA CYS A 7 11.17 2.28 -11.44
C CYS A 7 12.12 2.09 -10.24
N LEU A 8 13.35 2.61 -10.30
CA LEU A 8 14.28 2.57 -9.18
C LEU A 8 13.75 3.37 -7.98
N LEU A 9 13.18 4.55 -8.21
CA LEU A 9 12.60 5.36 -7.13
C LEU A 9 11.37 4.69 -6.52
N GLY A 10 10.51 4.08 -7.33
CA GLY A 10 9.39 3.26 -6.83
C GLY A 10 9.87 2.07 -6.00
N ALA A 11 10.94 1.38 -6.43
CA ALA A 11 11.57 0.31 -5.65
C ALA A 11 12.17 0.83 -4.33
N ILE A 12 12.84 1.98 -4.34
CA ILE A 12 13.39 2.60 -3.14
C ILE A 12 12.27 2.94 -2.16
N ALA A 13 11.21 3.60 -2.64
CA ALA A 13 10.04 3.96 -1.84
C ALA A 13 9.41 2.73 -1.17
N GLY A 14 9.14 1.66 -1.94
CA GLY A 14 8.56 0.42 -1.41
C GLY A 14 9.49 -0.32 -0.44
N PHE A 15 10.79 -0.40 -0.75
CA PHE A 15 11.75 -1.15 0.08
C PHE A 15 12.24 -0.43 1.33
N THR A 16 11.87 0.84 1.53
CA THR A 16 12.02 1.47 2.85
C THR A 16 11.31 0.69 3.97
N ILE A 17 10.31 -0.14 3.64
CA ILE A 17 9.64 -1.04 4.59
C ILE A 17 10.60 -1.94 5.37
N TYR A 18 11.74 -2.30 4.75
CA TYR A 18 12.78 -3.09 5.40
C TYR A 18 13.45 -2.39 6.58
N LEU A 19 13.32 -1.06 6.71
CA LEU A 19 13.85 -0.32 7.85
C LEU A 19 13.11 -0.66 9.15
N GLY A 20 11.80 -0.97 9.08
CA GLY A 20 10.99 -1.32 10.25
C GLY A 20 11.07 -2.79 10.68
N LEU A 21 11.33 -3.70 9.74
CA LEU A 21 11.28 -5.16 9.98
C LEU A 21 12.28 -5.71 11.01
N PRO A 22 13.55 -5.23 11.09
CA PRO A 22 14.51 -5.71 12.08
C PRO A 22 14.01 -5.61 13.53
N LEU A 23 13.09 -4.67 13.80
CA LEU A 23 12.55 -4.42 15.13
C LEU A 23 11.61 -5.54 15.60
N GLY A 24 11.09 -6.35 14.68
CA GLY A 24 10.36 -7.58 15.00
C GLY A 24 11.20 -8.62 15.76
N ARG A 25 12.53 -8.49 15.74
CA ARG A 25 13.45 -9.37 16.48
C ARG A 25 13.83 -8.82 17.85
N LEU A 26 13.45 -7.57 18.17
CA LEU A 26 13.68 -7.01 19.49
C LEU A 26 12.79 -7.72 20.52
N ARG A 27 13.36 -7.96 21.70
CA ARG A 27 12.65 -8.61 22.81
C ARG A 27 11.73 -7.64 23.57
N THR A 28 11.94 -6.34 23.40
CA THR A 28 11.31 -5.29 24.21
C THR A 28 10.15 -4.65 23.44
N PRO A 29 8.92 -4.62 24.00
CA PRO A 29 7.81 -3.90 23.38
C PRO A 29 8.06 -2.38 23.46
N MET A 30 7.89 -1.67 22.33
CA MET A 30 8.07 -0.20 22.24
C MET A 30 6.73 0.50 21.90
N PRO A 31 5.74 0.52 22.81
CA PRO A 31 4.41 1.04 22.51
C PRO A 31 4.40 2.53 22.14
N ARG A 32 5.26 3.34 22.78
CA ARG A 32 5.40 4.77 22.46
C ARG A 32 5.90 5.02 21.05
N LEU A 33 6.93 4.27 20.63
CA LEU A 33 7.46 4.39 19.27
C LEU A 33 6.42 3.93 18.24
N LYS A 34 5.69 2.84 18.52
CA LYS A 34 4.57 2.40 17.65
C LYS A 34 3.52 3.50 17.48
N ALA A 35 3.09 4.14 18.57
CA ALA A 35 2.12 5.22 18.51
C ALA A 35 2.66 6.43 17.74
N LEU A 36 3.91 6.84 17.99
CA LEU A 36 4.57 7.94 17.27
C LEU A 36 4.67 7.66 15.76
N LEU A 37 5.13 6.47 15.39
CA LEU A 37 5.28 6.09 13.99
C LEU A 37 3.92 5.98 13.29
N ASN A 38 2.89 5.43 13.95
CA ASN A 38 1.55 5.38 13.38
C ASN A 38 0.94 6.78 13.20
N ALA A 39 1.19 7.70 14.15
CA ALA A 39 0.77 9.09 14.03
C ALA A 39 1.49 9.81 12.88
N LEU A 40 2.81 9.61 12.75
CA LEU A 40 3.61 10.13 11.64
C LEU A 40 3.11 9.58 10.29
N ALA A 41 2.91 8.26 10.22
CA ALA A 41 2.40 7.56 9.05
C ALA A 41 1.04 8.12 8.61
N THR A 42 0.13 8.31 9.58
CA THR A 42 -1.20 8.89 9.34
C THR A 42 -1.10 10.33 8.85
N GLY A 43 -0.22 11.14 9.44
CA GLY A 43 0.01 12.52 9.02
C GLY A 43 0.53 12.61 7.59
N ILE A 44 1.49 11.76 7.23
CA ILE A 44 2.01 11.66 5.86
C ILE A 44 0.90 11.25 4.89
N LEU A 45 0.10 10.23 5.22
CA LEU A 45 -1.01 9.80 4.35
C LEU A 45 -2.07 10.87 4.16
N LEU A 46 -2.44 11.62 5.21
CA LEU A 46 -3.39 12.72 5.09
C LEU A 46 -2.87 13.82 4.16
N PHE A 47 -1.57 14.14 4.28
CA PHE A 47 -0.92 15.08 3.38
C PHE A 47 -0.91 14.60 1.93
N LEU A 48 -0.51 13.35 1.68
CA LEU A 48 -0.47 12.78 0.33
C LEU A 48 -1.88 12.60 -0.27
N LEU A 49 -2.87 12.25 0.55
CA LEU A 49 -4.27 12.19 0.13
C LEU A 49 -4.74 13.55 -0.37
N TRP A 50 -4.45 14.62 0.38
CA TRP A 50 -4.77 15.97 -0.04
C TRP A 50 -4.09 16.32 -1.36
N ASP A 51 -2.77 16.08 -1.45
CA ASP A 51 -1.96 16.40 -2.62
C ASP A 51 -2.43 15.66 -3.89
N VAL A 52 -2.72 14.36 -3.79
CA VAL A 52 -3.26 13.57 -4.91
C VAL A 52 -4.64 14.06 -5.31
N LEU A 53 -5.51 14.40 -4.36
CA LEU A 53 -6.86 14.91 -4.65
C LEU A 53 -6.82 16.29 -5.32
N THR A 54 -5.93 17.19 -4.90
CA THR A 54 -5.80 18.50 -5.55
C THR A 54 -5.33 18.35 -6.99
N HIS A 55 -4.34 17.49 -7.26
CA HIS A 55 -3.90 17.23 -8.64
C HIS A 55 -4.96 16.51 -9.47
N ALA A 56 -5.73 15.58 -8.88
CA ALA A 56 -6.82 14.91 -9.57
C ALA A 56 -7.99 15.86 -9.91
N TRP A 57 -8.08 17.01 -9.24
CA TRP A 57 -9.10 18.03 -9.48
C TRP A 57 -8.72 19.02 -10.59
N GLU A 58 -7.43 19.21 -10.89
CA GLU A 58 -6.94 20.17 -11.90
C GLU A 58 -7.68 20.07 -13.26
N PRO A 59 -7.92 18.87 -13.84
CA PRO A 59 -8.60 18.76 -15.14
C PRO A 59 -10.08 19.21 -15.11
N ILE A 60 -10.69 19.27 -13.93
CA ILE A 60 -12.06 19.77 -13.76
C ILE A 60 -12.05 21.29 -13.78
N ASP A 61 -11.11 21.92 -13.07
CA ASP A 61 -10.96 23.37 -13.03
C ASP A 61 -10.56 23.93 -14.41
N GLU A 62 -9.64 23.28 -15.12
CA GLU A 62 -9.26 23.65 -16.49
C GLU A 62 -10.46 23.58 -17.44
N GLY A 63 -11.25 22.50 -17.36
CA GLY A 63 -12.47 22.36 -18.14
C GLY A 63 -13.50 23.46 -17.85
N LEU A 64 -13.64 23.89 -16.59
CA LEU A 64 -14.53 25.00 -16.23
C LEU A 64 -14.01 26.35 -16.73
N ALA A 65 -12.70 26.55 -16.73
CA ALA A 65 -12.06 27.82 -17.08
C ALA A 65 -11.95 28.03 -18.59
N HIS A 66 -11.66 26.97 -19.36
CA HIS A 66 -11.21 27.09 -20.75
C HIS A 66 -12.03 26.29 -21.76
N ASP A 67 -12.45 25.06 -21.43
CA ASP A 67 -12.97 24.12 -22.44
C ASP A 67 -14.49 23.88 -22.38
N GLY A 68 -15.16 24.45 -21.37
CA GLY A 68 -16.61 24.43 -21.19
C GLY A 68 -17.10 23.36 -20.22
N ILE A 69 -18.32 23.59 -19.70
CA ILE A 69 -18.94 22.79 -18.63
C ILE A 69 -19.01 21.28 -18.96
N GLY A 70 -19.15 20.92 -20.24
CA GLY A 70 -19.24 19.52 -20.66
C GLY A 70 -18.01 18.68 -20.28
N LEU A 71 -16.80 19.22 -20.51
CA LEU A 71 -15.55 18.53 -20.20
C LEU A 71 -15.30 18.47 -18.68
N ALA A 72 -15.61 19.55 -17.96
CA ALA A 72 -15.56 19.55 -16.50
C ALA A 72 -16.48 18.49 -15.88
N VAL A 73 -17.72 18.37 -16.37
CA VAL A 73 -18.66 17.33 -15.90
C VAL A 73 -18.14 15.94 -16.21
N LEU A 74 -17.58 15.72 -17.41
CA LEU A 74 -17.00 14.44 -17.77
C LEU A 74 -15.83 14.06 -16.85
N ASN A 75 -14.87 14.96 -16.66
CA ASN A 75 -13.72 14.74 -15.78
C ASN A 75 -14.16 14.50 -14.32
N GLY A 76 -15.16 15.24 -13.84
CA GLY A 76 -15.74 15.03 -12.51
C GLY A 76 -16.42 13.66 -12.36
N LEU A 77 -17.15 13.20 -13.39
CA LEU A 77 -17.74 11.86 -13.40
C LEU A 77 -16.66 10.77 -13.43
N VAL A 78 -15.61 10.95 -14.23
CA VAL A 78 -14.47 10.02 -14.29
C VAL A 78 -13.80 9.91 -12.92
N LEU A 79 -13.54 11.04 -12.24
CA LEU A 79 -12.98 11.07 -10.90
C LEU A 79 -13.89 10.35 -9.89
N ALA A 80 -15.19 10.65 -9.89
CA ALA A 80 -16.15 10.02 -8.99
C ALA A 80 -16.26 8.50 -9.20
N VAL A 81 -16.28 8.05 -10.47
CA VAL A 81 -16.29 6.62 -10.82
C VAL A 81 -14.99 5.95 -10.42
N ALA A 82 -13.83 6.58 -10.66
CA ALA A 82 -12.53 6.02 -10.28
C ALA A 82 -12.41 5.84 -8.76
N ILE A 83 -12.80 6.84 -7.98
CA ILE A 83 -12.85 6.75 -6.50
C ILE A 83 -13.85 5.65 -6.08
N GLY A 84 -15.04 5.63 -6.66
CA GLY A 84 -16.06 4.64 -6.36
C GLY A 84 -15.60 3.21 -6.63
N VAL A 85 -15.00 2.96 -7.79
CA VAL A 85 -14.41 1.66 -8.15
C VAL A 85 -13.27 1.29 -7.21
N GLY A 86 -12.39 2.24 -6.86
CA GLY A 86 -11.32 2.00 -5.89
C GLY A 86 -11.84 1.58 -4.52
N LEU A 87 -12.81 2.31 -3.97
CA LEU A 87 -13.40 2.02 -2.66
C LEU A 87 -14.20 0.70 -2.67
N LEU A 88 -15.05 0.48 -3.67
CA LEU A 88 -15.83 -0.76 -3.81
C LEU A 88 -14.94 -1.97 -4.08
N GLY A 89 -13.87 -1.78 -4.84
CA GLY A 89 -12.84 -2.79 -5.09
C GLY A 89 -12.18 -3.24 -3.79
N LEU A 90 -11.79 -2.30 -2.92
CA LEU A 90 -11.22 -2.61 -1.61
C LEU A 90 -12.18 -3.44 -0.75
N VAL A 91 -13.46 -3.05 -0.70
CA VAL A 91 -14.50 -3.79 0.01
C VAL A 91 -14.68 -5.20 -0.57
N GLY A 92 -14.60 -5.34 -1.90
CA GLY A 92 -14.67 -6.64 -2.58
C GLY A 92 -13.50 -7.55 -2.20
N VAL A 93 -12.28 -7.02 -2.20
CA VAL A 93 -11.08 -7.77 -1.80
C VAL A 93 -11.16 -8.19 -0.33
N ASP A 94 -11.56 -7.30 0.57
CA ASP A 94 -11.69 -7.59 2.00
C ASP A 94 -12.71 -8.73 2.23
N ARG A 95 -13.90 -8.64 1.61
CA ARG A 95 -14.92 -9.70 1.68
C ARG A 95 -14.43 -11.02 1.11
N HIS A 96 -13.67 -10.99 0.01
CA HIS A 96 -13.14 -12.20 -0.61
C HIS A 96 -12.10 -12.89 0.27
N VAL A 97 -11.19 -12.12 0.87
CA VAL A 97 -10.20 -12.63 1.82
C VAL A 97 -10.90 -13.20 3.06
N ALA A 98 -11.88 -12.48 3.63
CA ALA A 98 -12.65 -12.95 4.78
C ALA A 98 -13.44 -14.24 4.48
N ALA A 99 -14.09 -14.33 3.31
CA ALA A 99 -14.84 -15.51 2.90
C ALA A 99 -13.95 -16.75 2.69
N ARG A 100 -12.73 -16.57 2.15
CA ARG A 100 -11.74 -17.65 2.06
C ARG A 100 -11.30 -18.13 3.45
N HIS A 101 -11.06 -17.19 4.36
CA HIS A 101 -10.67 -17.51 5.73
C HIS A 101 -11.74 -18.30 6.49
N ALA A 102 -13.01 -17.93 6.32
CA ALA A 102 -14.13 -18.65 6.92
C ALA A 102 -14.29 -20.09 6.37
N ARG A 103 -13.93 -20.32 5.11
CA ARG A 103 -13.95 -21.66 4.50
C ARG A 103 -12.83 -22.56 5.01
N ASP A 104 -11.63 -22.03 5.23
CA ASP A 104 -10.51 -22.77 5.83
C ASP A 104 -10.80 -23.21 7.28
N ILE A 105 -11.71 -22.50 7.97
CA ILE A 105 -12.14 -22.77 9.35
C ILE A 105 -13.48 -23.55 9.39
N GLY A 106 -13.95 -24.09 8.25
CA GLY A 106 -15.27 -24.70 8.11
C GLY A 106 -15.57 -25.88 9.08
N PRO A 107 -16.86 -26.24 9.28
CA PRO A 107 -17.37 -27.08 10.37
C PRO A 107 -16.94 -28.57 10.37
N GLY A 108 -15.93 -28.95 9.58
CA GLY A 108 -15.45 -30.32 9.41
C GLY A 108 -13.98 -30.55 9.82
N THR A 109 -13.28 -29.58 10.40
CA THR A 109 -11.89 -29.77 10.87
C THR A 109 -11.78 -30.46 12.25
N THR A 110 -12.90 -30.93 12.81
CA THR A 110 -12.96 -31.67 14.08
C THR A 110 -13.02 -33.19 13.92
N THR A 111 -12.80 -33.75 12.73
CA THR A 111 -12.76 -35.22 12.58
C THR A 111 -11.42 -35.74 12.05
N ALA A 112 -10.74 -36.45 12.96
CA ALA A 112 -9.63 -37.38 12.77
C ALA A 112 -8.20 -36.79 12.69
N GLY A 113 -7.58 -36.64 13.87
CA GLY A 113 -6.13 -36.83 14.01
C GLY A 113 -5.37 -35.71 14.71
N GLY A 114 -5.40 -35.73 16.05
CA GLY A 114 -4.39 -35.06 16.88
C GLY A 114 -4.78 -33.65 17.33
N ILE A 115 -4.78 -33.47 18.65
CA ILE A 115 -4.81 -32.16 19.31
C ILE A 115 -3.48 -31.47 19.01
N ALA A 116 -3.32 -30.92 17.81
CA ALA A 116 -2.34 -29.88 17.58
C ALA A 116 -2.99 -28.58 18.08
N ALA A 117 -2.84 -28.29 19.37
CA ALA A 117 -3.18 -26.97 19.89
C ALA A 117 -2.55 -25.93 18.95
N PRO A 118 -3.31 -24.96 18.39
CA PRO A 118 -2.73 -23.95 17.52
C PRO A 118 -1.60 -23.30 18.29
N THR A 119 -0.37 -23.53 17.84
CA THR A 119 0.78 -22.94 18.51
C THR A 119 0.63 -21.45 18.30
N ARG A 120 0.59 -20.65 19.38
CA ARG A 120 0.45 -19.18 19.31
C ARG A 120 1.40 -18.52 18.29
N HIS A 121 2.52 -19.18 17.98
CA HIS A 121 3.47 -18.81 16.93
C HIS A 121 2.90 -18.86 15.50
N SER A 122 2.10 -19.87 15.17
CA SER A 122 1.49 -20.01 13.85
C SER A 122 0.42 -18.94 13.57
N ASP A 123 -0.32 -18.54 14.60
CA ASP A 123 -1.35 -17.50 14.49
C ASP A 123 -0.75 -16.11 14.30
N THR A 124 0.34 -15.77 15.01
CA THR A 124 1.00 -14.47 14.87
C THR A 124 1.75 -14.33 13.54
N ALA A 125 2.38 -15.40 13.05
CA ALA A 125 3.00 -15.43 11.74
C ALA A 125 1.97 -15.29 10.62
N ARG A 126 0.81 -15.96 10.74
CA ARG A 126 -0.31 -15.81 9.80
C ARG A 126 -0.86 -14.40 9.82
N LEU A 127 -1.05 -13.79 10.99
CA LEU A 127 -1.49 -12.40 11.12
C LEU A 127 -0.49 -11.43 10.49
N ALA A 128 0.82 -11.60 10.74
CA ALA A 128 1.85 -10.78 10.11
C ALA A 128 1.86 -10.90 8.58
N LEU A 129 1.62 -12.10 8.04
CA LEU A 129 1.49 -12.33 6.60
C LEU A 129 0.24 -11.66 6.02
N MET A 130 -0.89 -11.73 6.72
CA MET A 130 -2.12 -11.03 6.30
C MET A 130 -1.91 -9.51 6.29
N ILE A 131 -1.29 -8.95 7.33
CA ILE A 131 -0.93 -7.53 7.40
C ILE A 131 0.00 -7.15 6.25
N ALA A 132 1.08 -7.91 6.03
CA ALA A 132 2.02 -7.67 4.93
C ALA A 132 1.35 -7.76 3.56
N THR A 133 0.35 -8.63 3.38
CA THR A 133 -0.40 -8.75 2.12
C THR A 133 -1.35 -7.58 1.91
N GLY A 134 -2.07 -7.15 2.96
CA GLY A 134 -2.91 -5.95 2.90
C GLY A 134 -2.08 -4.69 2.61
N ILE A 135 -0.91 -4.60 3.24
CA ILE A 135 0.08 -3.57 2.95
C ILE A 135 0.59 -3.69 1.51
N GLY A 136 0.96 -4.89 1.04
CA GLY A 136 1.34 -5.07 -0.36
C GLY A 136 0.30 -4.53 -1.36
N LEU A 137 -0.99 -4.73 -1.08
CA LEU A 137 -2.05 -4.22 -1.95
C LEU A 137 -2.17 -2.70 -1.96
N HIS A 138 -2.03 -2.00 -0.81
CA HIS A 138 -2.04 -0.53 -0.84
C HIS A 138 -0.79 0.04 -1.51
N ASN A 139 0.35 -0.65 -1.41
CA ASN A 139 1.64 -0.18 -1.86
C ASN A 139 1.73 -0.27 -3.37
N PHE A 140 0.98 -1.22 -3.96
CA PHE A 140 0.70 -1.20 -5.39
C PHE A 140 0.05 0.10 -5.86
N ALA A 141 -0.93 0.64 -5.14
CA ALA A 141 -1.60 1.89 -5.50
C ALA A 141 -0.68 3.11 -5.35
N GLU A 142 0.17 3.14 -4.30
CA GLU A 142 1.25 4.14 -4.18
C GLU A 142 2.18 4.11 -5.39
N GLY A 143 2.57 2.90 -5.79
CA GLY A 143 3.37 2.66 -6.97
C GLY A 143 2.71 3.23 -8.23
N LEU A 144 1.43 2.95 -8.45
CA LEU A 144 0.66 3.47 -9.59
C LEU A 144 0.70 5.00 -9.62
N ALA A 145 0.53 5.65 -8.47
CA ALA A 145 0.57 7.11 -8.36
C ALA A 145 1.96 7.66 -8.74
N ILE A 146 3.06 7.11 -8.18
CA ILE A 146 4.43 7.50 -8.56
C ILE A 146 4.64 7.33 -10.07
N GLY A 147 4.24 6.17 -10.60
CA GLY A 147 4.39 5.81 -12.00
C GLY A 147 3.67 6.80 -12.92
N ASN A 148 2.39 7.06 -12.64
CA ASN A 148 1.53 7.96 -13.41
C ASN A 148 1.97 9.42 -13.33
N SER A 149 2.28 9.95 -12.15
CA SER A 149 2.78 11.33 -12.00
C SER A 149 4.08 11.54 -12.77
N ALA A 150 4.99 10.56 -12.75
CA ALA A 150 6.20 10.63 -13.55
C ALA A 150 5.93 10.48 -15.06
N ALA A 151 4.83 9.82 -15.41
CA ALA A 151 4.40 9.57 -16.78
C ALA A 151 3.84 10.83 -17.46
N THR A 152 3.05 11.59 -16.72
CA THR A 152 2.41 12.84 -17.14
C THR A 152 3.33 14.06 -17.05
N GLY A 153 4.62 13.84 -16.73
CA GLY A 153 5.62 14.92 -16.63
C GLY A 153 5.58 15.69 -15.30
N GLN A 154 4.73 15.32 -14.34
CA GLN A 154 4.65 15.91 -13.01
C GLN A 154 5.77 15.41 -12.09
N LEU A 155 7.03 15.74 -12.45
CA LEU A 155 8.21 15.24 -11.73
C LEU A 155 8.27 15.72 -10.26
N GLY A 156 7.76 16.93 -9.98
CA GLY A 156 7.68 17.45 -8.62
C GLY A 156 6.79 16.58 -7.73
N LEU A 157 5.58 16.28 -8.18
CA LEU A 157 4.65 15.38 -7.52
C LEU A 157 5.27 13.98 -7.38
N ALA A 158 5.84 13.42 -8.44
CA ALA A 158 6.45 12.09 -8.39
C ALA A 158 7.56 11.97 -7.33
N VAL A 159 8.42 12.99 -7.20
CA VAL A 159 9.47 13.02 -6.16
C VAL A 159 8.87 13.17 -4.76
N LEU A 160 7.87 14.03 -4.60
CA LEU A 160 7.16 14.22 -3.33
C LEU A 160 6.49 12.92 -2.89
N LEU A 161 5.80 12.22 -3.80
CA LEU A 161 5.19 10.91 -3.56
C LEU A 161 6.25 9.87 -3.16
N VAL A 162 7.38 9.78 -3.87
CA VAL A 162 8.46 8.83 -3.54
C VAL A 162 9.00 9.06 -2.13
N ILE A 163 9.22 10.32 -1.74
CA ILE A 163 9.70 10.67 -0.39
C ILE A 163 8.62 10.37 0.65
N GLY A 164 7.38 10.81 0.41
CA GLY A 164 6.26 10.62 1.32
C GLY A 164 5.95 9.14 1.56
N PHE A 165 5.72 8.38 0.50
CA PHE A 165 5.51 6.93 0.55
C PHE A 165 6.73 6.20 1.12
N GLY A 166 7.96 6.60 0.79
CA GLY A 166 9.16 6.02 1.41
C GLY A 166 9.23 6.22 2.92
N LEU A 167 8.85 7.40 3.41
CA LEU A 167 8.78 7.66 4.86
C LEU A 167 7.64 6.86 5.51
N HIS A 168 6.49 6.76 4.84
CA HIS A 168 5.35 5.98 5.30
C HIS A 168 5.67 4.48 5.38
N ASN A 169 6.17 3.90 4.30
CA ASN A 169 6.50 2.47 4.19
C ASN A 169 7.54 2.05 5.23
N ALA A 170 8.51 2.91 5.56
CA ALA A 170 9.43 2.66 6.68
C ALA A 170 8.70 2.39 8.01
N THR A 171 7.57 3.07 8.26
CA THR A 171 6.74 2.86 9.46
C THR A 171 5.87 1.60 9.39
N GLU A 172 5.45 1.18 8.20
CA GLU A 172 4.61 0.00 8.00
C GLU A 172 5.32 -1.31 8.34
N GLY A 173 6.64 -1.35 8.12
CA GLY A 173 7.49 -2.46 8.54
C GLY A 173 7.33 -2.75 10.04
N PHE A 174 7.05 -1.74 10.87
CA PHE A 174 6.75 -1.91 12.28
C PHE A 174 5.37 -2.53 12.52
N GLY A 175 4.37 -2.15 11.72
CA GLY A 175 3.02 -2.70 11.76
C GLY A 175 3.00 -4.19 11.41
N ILE A 176 3.75 -4.58 10.37
CA ILE A 176 3.92 -5.97 9.94
C ILE A 176 4.45 -6.86 11.08
N VAL A 177 5.46 -6.38 11.79
CA VAL A 177 6.09 -7.18 12.86
C VAL A 177 5.43 -7.03 14.22
N ALA A 178 4.40 -6.18 14.34
CA ALA A 178 3.71 -5.95 15.62
C ALA A 178 3.10 -7.21 16.24
N PRO A 179 2.50 -8.15 15.49
CA PRO A 179 2.03 -9.43 16.03
C PRO A 179 3.15 -10.40 16.43
N LEU A 180 4.35 -10.21 15.87
CA LEU A 180 5.48 -11.11 16.08
C LEU A 180 6.22 -10.85 17.41
N THR A 181 5.83 -9.83 18.17
CA THR A 181 6.44 -9.51 19.46
C THR A 181 6.37 -10.70 20.42
N GLY A 182 7.49 -11.04 21.06
CA GLY A 182 7.61 -12.21 21.95
C GLY A 182 8.08 -13.49 21.24
N SER A 183 8.12 -13.48 19.91
CA SER A 183 8.81 -14.48 19.08
C SER A 183 10.07 -13.88 18.46
N ARG A 184 10.98 -14.73 17.95
CA ARG A 184 12.14 -14.27 17.17
C ARG A 184 11.99 -14.73 15.72
N PRO A 185 11.28 -13.97 14.86
CA PRO A 185 11.04 -14.37 13.49
C PRO A 185 12.36 -14.50 12.71
N SER A 186 12.47 -15.49 11.84
CA SER A 186 13.68 -15.70 11.04
C SER A 186 13.90 -14.54 10.05
N TRP A 187 15.15 -14.26 9.70
CA TRP A 187 15.46 -13.24 8.68
C TRP A 187 14.84 -13.56 7.32
N ARG A 188 14.73 -14.84 6.97
CA ARG A 188 14.06 -15.27 5.74
C ARG A 188 12.58 -14.91 5.74
N PHE A 189 11.91 -15.07 6.88
CA PHE A 189 10.51 -14.70 7.02
C PHE A 189 10.33 -13.18 6.95
N LEU A 190 11.17 -12.40 7.64
CA LEU A 190 11.16 -10.94 7.52
C LEU A 190 11.45 -10.47 6.09
N ALA A 191 12.41 -11.11 5.40
CA ALA A 191 12.70 -10.85 4.00
C ALA A 191 11.45 -11.06 3.12
N LEU A 192 10.75 -12.18 3.32
CA LEU A 192 9.51 -12.46 2.60
C LEU A 192 8.41 -11.43 2.91
N LEU A 193 8.21 -11.08 4.18
CA LEU A 193 7.19 -10.09 4.56
C LEU A 193 7.50 -8.71 3.95
N GLY A 194 8.76 -8.29 3.93
CA GLY A 194 9.16 -7.04 3.28
C GLY A 194 9.00 -7.07 1.77
N LEU A 195 9.24 -8.22 1.13
CA LEU A 195 9.00 -8.37 -0.31
C LEU A 195 7.51 -8.33 -0.64
N ILE A 196 6.67 -8.98 0.16
CA ILE A 196 5.21 -8.97 -0.02
C ILE A 196 4.65 -7.57 0.24
N GLY A 197 5.13 -6.89 1.28
CA GLY A 197 4.65 -5.56 1.65
C GLY A 197 5.17 -4.43 0.74
N GLY A 198 6.46 -4.40 0.42
CA GLY A 198 7.08 -3.30 -0.33
C GLY A 198 7.32 -3.57 -1.82
N GLY A 199 7.42 -4.84 -2.23
CA GLY A 199 7.60 -5.21 -3.64
C GLY A 199 6.50 -4.71 -4.58
N PRO A 200 5.22 -4.70 -4.18
CA PRO A 200 4.15 -4.18 -5.02
C PRO A 200 4.27 -2.70 -5.38
N THR A 201 4.95 -1.85 -4.60
CA THR A 201 5.21 -0.45 -4.99
C THR A 201 5.98 -0.37 -6.30
N PHE A 202 7.03 -1.18 -6.46
CA PHE A 202 7.77 -1.27 -7.71
C PHE A 202 6.88 -1.71 -8.88
N LEU A 203 6.07 -2.76 -8.68
CA LEU A 203 5.16 -3.28 -9.71
C LEU A 203 4.10 -2.24 -10.10
N GLY A 204 3.57 -1.52 -9.11
CA GLY A 204 2.66 -0.40 -9.30
C GLY A 204 3.32 0.72 -10.09
N THR A 205 4.56 1.09 -9.78
CA THR A 205 5.30 2.13 -10.52
C THR A 205 5.52 1.76 -11.98
N VAL A 206 5.87 0.50 -12.25
CA VAL A 206 5.98 -0.01 -13.62
C VAL A 206 4.64 0.10 -14.34
N ALA A 207 3.56 -0.40 -13.73
CA ALA A 207 2.23 -0.37 -14.33
C ALA A 207 1.72 1.06 -14.56
N GLY A 208 1.80 1.93 -13.54
CA GLY A 208 1.33 3.31 -13.59
C GLY A 208 2.09 4.14 -14.63
N ARG A 209 3.36 3.83 -14.89
CA ARG A 209 4.12 4.47 -15.97
C ARG A 209 3.69 4.03 -17.37
N SER A 210 3.26 2.77 -17.52
CA SER A 210 2.83 2.18 -18.79
C SER A 210 1.45 2.63 -19.25
N PHE A 211 0.57 3.02 -18.33
CA PHE A 211 -0.75 3.56 -18.63
C PHE A 211 -0.71 5.09 -18.75
N VAL A 212 -0.24 5.59 -19.90
CA VAL A 212 -0.49 6.98 -20.31
C VAL A 212 -1.41 6.93 -21.51
N ASN A 213 -2.54 7.62 -21.42
CA ASN A 213 -3.47 7.75 -22.52
C ASN A 213 -3.31 9.13 -23.15
N ASP A 214 -2.80 9.18 -24.38
CA ASP A 214 -2.63 10.41 -25.16
C ASP A 214 -3.99 11.10 -25.48
N THR A 215 -5.12 10.45 -25.21
CA THR A 215 -6.46 11.03 -25.46
C THR A 215 -6.92 12.00 -24.36
N VAL A 216 -6.19 12.10 -23.25
CA VAL A 216 -6.47 13.01 -22.10
C VAL A 216 -5.25 13.87 -21.74
N SER A 217 -4.23 13.92 -22.60
CA SER A 217 -3.03 14.76 -22.45
C SER A 217 -3.04 15.95 -23.41
#